data_AF-A0A7W8XWX4-F1
#
_entry.id   AF-A0A7W8XWX4-F1
#
_cell.length_a   1.000
_cell.length_b   1.000
_cell.length_c   1.000
_cell.angle_alpha   90.00
_cell.angle_beta   90.00
_cell.angle_gamma   90.00
#
_symmetry.space_group_name_H-M   'P 1'
#
loop_
_entity.id
_entity.type
_entity.pdbx_description
1 polymer ?
#
loop_
_entity_poly.entity_id
_entity_poly.type
_entity_poly.pdbx_seq_one_letter_code
_entity_poly.pdbx_strand_id
1 'polypeptide(L)'
;MDTSLFFVEWLGTPLWMWAGFLGLVIAILSFDLGVLHKENKEIGVGESIKLSVLYISLGLAFGGWVWWYLGAESGLAYMTGFVVEKTLALDNVFVIALIFSFFAVPRLY
;
A
#
# COMPACT_ATOMS: atom_id res chain seq x y z
N MET A 1 10.40 23.49 -20.41
CA MET A 1 9.65 23.34 -19.16
C MET A 1 10.55 23.87 -18.06
N ASP A 2 10.16 24.95 -17.38
CA ASP A 2 10.93 25.50 -16.27
C ASP A 2 10.97 24.49 -15.11
N THR A 3 12.16 24.00 -14.78
CA THR A 3 12.37 23.01 -13.72
C THR A 3 12.17 23.60 -12.32
N SER A 4 12.00 24.91 -12.20
CA SER A 4 11.70 25.62 -10.95
C SER A 4 10.39 25.16 -10.29
N LEU A 5 9.42 24.68 -11.08
CA LEU A 5 8.15 24.17 -10.56
C LEU A 5 8.33 22.98 -9.60
N PHE A 6 9.31 22.12 -9.83
CA PHE A 6 9.54 20.94 -8.98
C PHE A 6 10.05 21.28 -7.57
N PHE A 7 10.61 22.47 -7.40
CA PHE A 7 11.15 22.96 -6.13
C PHE A 7 10.19 23.89 -5.39
N VAL A 8 9.00 24.15 -5.95
CA VAL A 8 7.96 24.88 -5.22
C VAL A 8 7.52 24.05 -4.02
N GLU A 9 7.53 24.69 -2.85
CA GLU A 9 7.03 24.09 -1.62
C GLU A 9 5.51 24.01 -1.66
N TRP A 10 4.99 22.80 -1.48
CA TRP A 10 3.58 22.50 -1.42
C TRP A 10 3.31 21.63 -0.18
N LEU A 11 2.46 22.13 0.74
CA LEU A 11 2.21 21.49 2.04
C LEU A 11 3.49 21.22 2.86
N GLY A 12 4.45 22.16 2.82
CA GLY A 12 5.69 22.06 3.58
C GLY A 12 6.72 21.07 3.01
N THR A 13 6.48 20.48 1.84
CA THR A 13 7.46 19.64 1.13
C THR A 13 7.55 20.02 -0.35
N PRO A 14 8.69 19.79 -1.03
CA PRO A 14 8.82 20.13 -2.44
C PRO A 14 7.90 19.32 -3.36
N LEU A 15 7.40 19.92 -4.44
CA LEU A 15 6.53 19.25 -5.41
C LEU A 15 7.12 17.96 -6.02
N TRP A 16 8.45 17.87 -6.19
CA TRP A 16 9.07 16.63 -6.69
C TRP A 16 8.86 15.43 -5.76
N MET A 17 8.73 15.65 -4.45
CA MET A 17 8.48 14.59 -3.47
C MET A 17 7.06 14.04 -3.63
N TRP A 18 6.08 14.92 -3.82
CA TRP A 18 4.70 14.54 -4.13
C TRP A 18 4.59 13.81 -5.47
N ALA A 19 5.30 14.30 -6.49
CA ALA A 19 5.36 13.64 -7.79
C ALA A 19 6.01 12.25 -7.68
N GLY A 20 7.06 12.09 -6.88
CA GLY A 20 7.71 10.81 -6.60
C GLY A 20 6.78 9.83 -5.87
N PHE A 21 6.08 10.30 -4.83
CA PHE A 21 5.10 9.49 -4.10
C PHE A 21 3.94 9.05 -4.99
N LEU A 22 3.29 9.97 -5.71
CA LEU A 22 2.21 9.64 -6.63
C LEU A 22 2.69 8.72 -7.75
N GLY A 23 3.89 8.96 -8.29
CA GLY A 23 4.51 8.09 -9.29
C GLY A 23 4.71 6.66 -8.79
N LEU A 24 5.19 6.50 -7.55
CA LEU A 24 5.32 5.20 -6.90
C LEU A 24 3.95 4.51 -6.74
N VAL A 25 2.94 5.21 -6.23
CA VAL A 25 1.59 4.66 -6.04
C VAL A 25 0.98 4.21 -7.37
N ILE A 26 1.06 5.06 -8.41
CA ILE A 26 0.57 4.74 -9.76
C ILE A 26 1.32 3.55 -10.35
N ALA A 27 2.64 3.47 -10.17
CA ALA A 27 3.44 2.35 -10.66
C ALA A 27 3.02 1.02 -10.01
N ILE A 28 2.82 1.02 -8.69
CA ILE A 28 2.37 -0.18 -7.95
C ILE A 28 0.95 -0.57 -8.38
N LEU A 29 0.02 0.39 -8.48
CA LEU A 29 -1.35 0.12 -8.92
C LEU A 29 -1.42 -0.38 -10.36
N SER A 30 -0.62 0.20 -11.25
CA SER A 30 -0.56 -0.24 -12.66
C SER A 30 0.01 -1.66 -12.77
N PHE A 31 0.98 -2.00 -11.92
CA PHE A 31 1.52 -3.36 -11.83
C PHE A 31 0.48 -4.36 -11.30
N ASP A 32 -0.22 -4.00 -10.22
CA ASP A 32 -1.24 -4.84 -9.59
C ASP A 32 -2.43 -5.13 -10.53
N LEU A 33 -2.97 -4.09 -11.16
CA LEU A 33 -4.13 -4.20 -12.08
C LEU A 33 -3.73 -4.73 -13.46
N GLY A 34 -2.52 -4.44 -13.94
CA GLY A 34 -2.10 -4.76 -15.31
C GLY A 34 -1.45 -6.12 -15.48
N VAL A 35 -0.58 -6.52 -14.52
CA VAL A 35 0.30 -7.70 -14.68
C VAL A 35 -0.16 -8.85 -13.80
N LEU A 36 -0.55 -8.58 -12.55
CA LEU A 36 -0.76 -9.62 -11.56
C LEU A 36 -2.17 -10.22 -11.59
N HIS A 37 -3.21 -9.40 -11.77
CA HIS A 37 -4.61 -9.85 -11.78
C HIS A 37 -5.17 -10.14 -13.18
N LYS A 38 -4.31 -10.37 -14.19
CA LYS A 38 -4.76 -10.59 -15.58
C LYS A 38 -5.44 -11.94 -15.80
N GLU A 39 -5.21 -12.93 -14.93
CA GLU A 39 -5.84 -14.25 -14.99
C GLU A 39 -6.68 -14.52 -13.74
N ASN A 40 -7.94 -14.93 -13.92
CA ASN A 40 -8.82 -15.42 -12.85
C ASN A 40 -8.37 -16.81 -12.40
N LYS A 41 -7.24 -16.90 -11.68
CA LYS A 41 -6.82 -18.12 -10.99
C LYS A 41 -7.19 -18.03 -9.51
N GLU A 42 -7.60 -19.16 -8.94
CA GLU A 42 -7.76 -19.28 -7.49
C GLU A 42 -6.42 -18.96 -6.82
N ILE A 43 -6.37 -17.83 -6.11
CA ILE A 43 -5.22 -17.49 -5.28
C ILE A 43 -5.28 -18.41 -4.05
N GLY A 44 -4.45 -19.45 -4.06
CA GLY A 44 -4.30 -20.33 -2.90
C GLY A 44 -3.77 -19.58 -1.68
N VAL A 45 -4.05 -20.09 -0.48
CA VAL A 45 -3.64 -19.46 0.80
C VAL A 45 -2.14 -19.10 0.83
N GLY A 46 -1.28 -19.98 0.30
CA GLY A 46 0.16 -19.74 0.25
C GLY A 46 0.57 -18.59 -0.68
N GLU A 47 -0.17 -18.36 -1.77
CA GLU A 47 0.07 -17.24 -2.69
C GLU A 47 -0.46 -15.92 -2.10
N SER A 48 -1.64 -15.95 -1.47
CA SER A 48 -2.20 -14.79 -0.75
C SER A 48 -1.27 -14.29 0.35
N ILE A 49 -0.63 -15.19 1.11
CA ILE A 49 0.34 -14.81 2.14
C ILE A 49 1.58 -14.16 1.51
N LYS A 50 2.12 -14.71 0.43
CA LYS A 50 3.29 -14.13 -0.27
C LYS A 50 2.99 -12.73 -0.79
N LEU A 51 1.83 -12.54 -1.42
CA LEU A 51 1.40 -11.24 -1.92
C LEU A 51 1.21 -10.24 -0.78
N SER A 52 0.58 -10.66 0.31
CA SER A 52 0.42 -9.83 1.51
C SER A 52 1.77 -9.39 2.08
N VAL A 53 2.71 -10.32 2.24
CA VAL A 53 4.08 -10.02 2.72
C VAL A 53 4.81 -9.06 1.78
N LEU A 54 4.67 -9.23 0.46
CA LEU A 54 5.27 -8.35 -0.54
C LEU A 54 4.72 -6.92 -0.43
N TYR A 55 3.41 -6.74 -0.25
CA TYR A 55 2.83 -5.40 -0.10
C TYR A 55 3.15 -4.78 1.26
N ILE A 56 3.20 -5.57 2.32
CA ILE A 56 3.63 -5.08 3.65
C ILE A 56 5.09 -4.63 3.59
N SER A 57 5.98 -5.42 2.98
CA SER A 57 7.41 -5.08 2.89
C SER A 57 7.64 -3.81 2.05
N LEU A 58 6.85 -3.60 0.99
CA LEU A 58 6.91 -2.39 0.19
C LEU A 58 6.50 -1.14 0.97
N GLY A 59 5.43 -1.23 1.77
CA GLY A 59 5.03 -0.16 2.69
C GLY A 59 6.08 0.13 3.76
N LEU A 60 6.67 -0.91 4.35
CA LEU A 60 7.76 -0.77 5.33
C LEU A 60 9.02 -0.16 4.70
N ALA A 61 9.38 -0.55 3.48
CA ALA A 61 10.51 0.03 2.76
C ALA A 61 10.29 1.52 2.48
N PHE A 62 9.08 1.92 2.09
CA PHE A 62 8.74 3.33 1.94
C PHE A 62 8.79 4.08 3.28
N GLY A 63 8.29 3.50 4.37
CA GLY A 63 8.40 4.08 5.71
C GLY A 63 9.85 4.24 6.18
N GLY A 64 10.71 3.27 5.89
CA GLY A 64 12.15 3.35 6.14
C GLY A 64 12.82 4.46 5.32
N TRP A 65 12.41 4.64 4.06
CA TRP A 65 12.86 5.76 3.24
C TRP A 65 12.41 7.11 3.82
N VAL A 66 11.16 7.24 4.24
CA VAL A 66 10.63 8.44 4.92
C VAL A 66 11.43 8.74 6.17
N TRP A 67 11.72 7.73 7.00
CA TRP A 67 12.54 7.90 8.20
C TRP A 67 13.94 8.43 7.85
N TRP A 68 14.59 7.87 6.83
CA TRP A 68 15.94 8.26 6.45
C TRP A 68 15.99 9.68 5.85
N TYR A 69 15.03 10.04 5.01
CA TYR A 69 15.04 11.30 4.26
C TYR A 69 14.40 12.48 5.00
N LEU A 70 13.26 12.25 5.67
CA LEU A 70 12.47 13.27 6.38
C LEU A 70 12.72 13.28 7.89
N GLY A 71 13.41 12.25 8.41
CA GLY A 71 13.77 12.16 9.82
C GLY A 71 12.82 11.30 10.66
N ALA A 72 13.16 11.15 11.93
CA ALA A 72 12.50 10.21 12.84
C ALA A 72 11.04 10.58 13.15
N GLU A 73 10.71 11.87 13.25
CA GLU A 73 9.35 12.31 13.55
C GLU A 73 8.36 11.93 12.44
N SER A 74 8.69 12.25 11.18
CA SER A 74 7.89 11.87 10.02
C SER A 74 7.86 10.36 9.79
N GLY A 75 8.99 9.67 10.03
CA GLY A 75 9.07 8.21 9.97
C GLY A 75 8.15 7.52 10.98
N LEU A 76 8.12 8.00 12.22
CA LEU A 76 7.21 7.51 13.26
C LEU A 76 5.75 7.80 12.91
N ALA A 77 5.41 9.01 12.46
CA ALA A 77 4.06 9.36 12.04
C ALA A 77 3.56 8.44 10.90
N TYR A 78 4.41 8.18 9.90
CA TYR A 78 4.09 7.23 8.82
C TYR A 78 3.87 5.81 9.36
N MET A 79 4.78 5.32 10.20
CA MET A 79 4.68 3.96 10.75
C MET A 79 3.44 3.77 11.62
N THR A 80 3.11 4.76 12.45
CA THR A 80 1.88 4.76 13.24
C THR A 80 0.65 4.70 12.34
N GLY A 81 0.57 5.57 11.33
CA GLY A 81 -0.53 5.55 10.35
C GLY A 81 -0.62 4.21 9.62
N PHE A 82 0.51 3.69 9.14
CA PHE A 82 0.58 2.41 8.43
C PHE A 82 0.03 1.24 9.27
N VAL A 83 0.46 1.13 10.54
CA VAL A 83 -0.01 0.06 11.44
C VAL A 83 -1.48 0.22 11.79
N VAL A 84 -1.95 1.45 12.05
CA VAL A 84 -3.35 1.73 12.33
C VAL A 84 -4.23 1.33 11.15
N GLU A 85 -3.90 1.79 9.94
CA GLU A 85 -4.63 1.46 8.72
C GLU A 85 -4.61 -0.05 8.42
N LYS A 86 -3.47 -0.73 8.62
CA LYS A 86 -3.38 -2.18 8.43
C LYS A 86 -4.22 -2.96 9.44
N THR A 87 -4.28 -2.50 10.69
CA THR A 87 -5.11 -3.14 11.73
C THR A 87 -6.59 -2.97 11.41
N LEU A 88 -7.02 -1.77 11.01
CA LEU A 88 -8.39 -1.51 10.55
C LEU A 88 -8.76 -2.37 9.34
N ALA A 89 -7.86 -2.54 8.38
CA ALA A 89 -8.10 -3.42 7.23
C ALA A 89 -8.26 -4.90 7.64
N LEU A 90 -7.45 -5.39 8.60
CA LEU A 90 -7.54 -6.76 9.09
C LEU A 90 -8.86 -7.04 9.81
N ASP A 91 -9.34 -6.11 10.65
CA ASP A 91 -10.64 -6.21 11.31
C ASP A 91 -11.77 -6.34 10.28
N ASN A 92 -11.75 -5.51 9.25
CA ASN A 92 -12.75 -5.55 8.17
C ASN A 92 -12.75 -6.90 7.42
N VAL A 93 -11.57 -7.39 7.03
CA VAL A 93 -11.45 -8.68 6.33
C VAL A 93 -11.90 -9.84 7.23
N PHE A 94 -11.58 -9.81 8.52
CA PHE A 94 -12.01 -10.83 9.47
C PHE A 94 -13.53 -10.88 9.62
N VAL A 95 -14.19 -9.72 9.76
CA VAL A 95 -15.66 -9.64 9.84
C VAL A 95 -16.31 -10.17 8.57
N ILE A 96 -15.80 -9.80 7.38
CA ILE A 96 -16.31 -10.29 6.09
C ILE A 96 -16.16 -11.81 5.99
N ALA A 97 -15.00 -12.35 6.37
CA ALA A 97 -14.74 -13.79 6.34
C ALA A 97 -15.68 -14.56 7.29
N LEU A 98 -15.96 -14.02 8.48
CA LEU A 98 -16.91 -14.61 9.43
C LEU A 98 -18.33 -14.65 8.85
N ILE A 99 -18.79 -13.56 8.23
CA ILE A 99 -20.10 -13.48 7.60
C ILE A 99 -20.22 -14.50 6.46
N PHE A 100 -19.23 -14.57 5.57
CA PHE A 100 -19.23 -15.55 4.46
C PHE A 100 -19.19 -16.99 4.97
N SER A 101 -18.44 -17.26 6.03
CA SER A 101 -18.42 -18.58 6.67
C SER A 101 -19.77 -18.93 7.30
N PHE A 102 -20.45 -17.99 7.93
CA PHE A 102 -21.77 -18.21 8.54
C PHE A 102 -22.84 -18.58 7.50
N PHE A 103 -22.83 -17.89 6.35
CA PHE A 103 -23.75 -18.17 5.24
C PHE A 103 -23.28 -19.30 4.30
N ALA A 104 -22.17 -19.97 4.61
CA ALA A 104 -21.56 -21.01 3.78
C ALA A 104 -21.39 -20.59 2.31
N VAL A 105 -21.01 -19.31 2.08
CA VAL A 105 -20.79 -18.79 0.72
C VAL A 105 -19.67 -19.61 0.07
N PRO A 106 -19.92 -20.23 -1.11
CA PRO A 106 -18.89 -20.98 -1.81
C PRO A 106 -17.68 -20.10 -2.09
N ARG A 107 -16.48 -20.66 -1.91
CA ARG A 107 -15.21 -19.95 -2.16
C ARG A 107 -14.97 -19.59 -3.64
N LEU A 108 -15.82 -20.07 -4.53
CA LEU A 108 -15.58 -20.15 -5.96
C LEU A 108 -16.74 -19.53 -6.75
N TYR A 109 -16.39 -18.63 -7.67
CA TYR A 109 -17.07 -18.39 -8.95
C TYR A 109 -16.01 -18.25 -10.03
#